data_AF-A0A813QYU1-F1
#
_entry.id   AF-A0A813QYU1-F1
#
_cell.length_a   1.000
_cell.length_b   1.000
_cell.length_c   1.000
_cell.angle_alpha   90.00
_cell.angle_beta   90.00
_cell.angle_gamma   90.00
#
_symmetry.space_group_name_H-M   'P 1'
#
loop_
_entity.id
_entity.type
_entity.pdbx_description
1 polymer ?
#
loop_
_entity_poly.entity_id
_entity_poly.type
_entity_poly.pdbx_seq_one_letter_code
_entity_poly.pdbx_strand_id
1 'polypeptide(L)'
;MKVDLSNKNLKKVDYLFLKQYVESIIINNDADCLTDSIEGPIESHVQTICLDNNFLNKLDNLEYFVNLKNLSLANNRLVEIRTLSKLINLEYVNLLNNSLIGLEPFKDLKNLTWLNLSGNQIKSLDCLKSNINLKYLDASENLISSLSDLRLLTNLHVRFFRRKLMTQSFTF
;
A
#
# COMPACT_ATOMS: atom_id res chain seq x y z
N MET A 1 -5.03 9.82 -12.58
CA MET A 1 -6.23 8.95 -12.67
C MET A 1 -6.29 7.97 -11.49
N LYS A 2 -7.50 7.67 -11.01
CA LYS A 2 -7.79 6.65 -10.00
C LYS A 2 -8.33 5.38 -10.68
N VAL A 3 -7.83 4.22 -10.26
CA VAL A 3 -8.30 2.89 -10.66
C VAL A 3 -8.93 2.22 -9.45
N ASP A 4 -10.19 1.82 -9.54
CA ASP A 4 -10.92 1.17 -8.46
C ASP A 4 -11.47 -0.19 -8.90
N LEU A 5 -10.85 -1.24 -8.36
CA LEU A 5 -11.14 -2.64 -8.63
C LEU A 5 -11.55 -3.36 -7.34
N SER A 6 -12.14 -2.62 -6.41
CA SER A 6 -12.58 -3.16 -5.13
C SER A 6 -13.80 -4.08 -5.30
N ASN A 7 -13.92 -5.13 -4.48
CA ASN A 7 -15.07 -6.05 -4.47
C ASN A 7 -15.30 -6.80 -5.80
N LYS A 8 -14.22 -7.14 -6.52
CA LYS A 8 -14.29 -7.81 -7.82
C LYS A 8 -14.02 -9.32 -7.77
N ASN A 9 -13.86 -9.87 -6.56
CA ASN A 9 -13.49 -11.27 -6.33
C ASN A 9 -12.18 -11.67 -7.04
N LEU A 10 -11.25 -10.73 -7.21
CA LEU A 10 -9.99 -10.96 -7.91
C LEU A 10 -9.08 -11.87 -7.09
N LYS A 11 -8.52 -12.89 -7.72
CA LYS A 11 -7.54 -13.80 -7.11
C LYS A 11 -6.10 -13.48 -7.52
N LYS A 12 -5.95 -12.77 -8.63
CA LYS A 12 -4.67 -12.33 -9.18
C LYS A 12 -4.85 -10.99 -9.87
N VAL A 13 -3.87 -10.12 -9.69
CA VAL A 13 -3.71 -8.89 -10.45
C VAL A 13 -2.24 -8.77 -10.83
N ASP A 14 -2.01 -8.50 -12.11
CA ASP A 14 -0.68 -8.17 -12.64
C ASP A 14 -0.78 -6.91 -13.51
N TYR A 15 0.38 -6.42 -13.95
CA TYR A 15 0.49 -5.25 -14.82
C TYR A 15 -0.40 -5.33 -16.06
N LEU A 16 -0.42 -6.46 -16.77
CA LEU A 16 -1.17 -6.59 -18.03
C LEU A 16 -2.66 -6.44 -17.78
N PHE A 17 -3.17 -7.07 -16.72
CA PHE A 17 -4.57 -6.91 -16.32
C PHE A 17 -4.92 -5.45 -16.02
N LEU A 18 -4.10 -4.76 -15.22
CA LEU A 18 -4.34 -3.36 -14.88
C LEU A 18 -4.25 -2.45 -16.11
N LYS A 19 -3.27 -2.67 -16.99
CA LYS A 19 -3.10 -1.92 -18.24
C LYS A 19 -4.35 -2.01 -19.11
N GLN A 20 -4.83 -3.23 -19.38
CA GLN A 20 -6.04 -3.46 -20.17
C GLN A 20 -7.28 -2.83 -19.53
N TYR A 21 -7.40 -2.92 -18.20
CA TYR A 21 -8.51 -2.30 -17.49
C TYR A 21 -8.49 -0.77 -17.64
N VAL A 22 -7.32 -0.15 -17.49
CA VAL A 22 -7.17 1.29 -17.67
C VAL A 22 -7.46 1.72 -19.11
N GLU A 23 -6.94 0.99 -20.10
CA GLU A 23 -7.25 1.21 -21.52
C GLU A 23 -8.77 1.17 -21.76
N SER A 24 -9.47 0.20 -21.16
CA SER A 24 -10.93 0.10 -21.28
C SER A 24 -11.67 1.29 -20.63
N ILE A 25 -11.18 1.85 -19.52
CA ILE A 25 -11.80 3.01 -18.88
C ILE A 25 -11.69 4.24 -19.78
N ILE A 26 -10.52 4.46 -20.37
CA ILE A 26 -10.27 5.60 -21.25
C ILE A 26 -11.18 5.53 -22.47
N ILE A 27 -11.23 4.36 -23.15
CA ILE A 27 -12.09 4.15 -24.32
C ILE A 27 -13.58 4.39 -23.99
N ASN A 28 -14.04 3.98 -22.81
CA ASN A 28 -15.45 4.12 -22.42
C ASN A 28 -15.83 5.53 -21.94
N ASN A 29 -14.87 6.29 -21.42
CA ASN A 29 -15.11 7.67 -20.97
C ASN A 29 -14.97 8.68 -22.10
N ASP A 30 -14.16 8.37 -23.11
CA ASP A 30 -14.00 9.16 -24.32
C ASP A 30 -14.73 8.48 -25.48
N ALA A 31 -16.06 8.62 -25.52
CA ALA A 31 -16.86 8.16 -26.66
C ALA A 31 -16.46 8.82 -28.00
N ASP A 32 -15.60 9.85 -27.98
CA ASP A 32 -15.19 10.65 -29.13
C ASP A 32 -13.68 10.95 -29.24
N CYS A 33 -12.80 10.42 -28.37
CA CYS A 33 -11.37 10.78 -28.43
C CYS A 33 -10.44 9.56 -28.51
N LEU A 34 -9.84 9.47 -29.69
CA LEU A 34 -8.63 8.72 -29.99
C LEU A 34 -7.62 8.85 -28.85
N THR A 35 -6.96 7.74 -28.54
CA THR A 35 -5.83 7.57 -27.61
C THR A 35 -4.66 8.53 -27.82
N ASP A 36 -4.74 9.40 -28.83
CA ASP A 36 -3.76 10.42 -29.22
C ASP A 36 -3.74 11.65 -28.30
N SER A 37 -4.74 11.82 -27.42
CA SER A 37 -4.84 12.95 -26.48
C SER A 37 -4.16 12.70 -25.12
N ILE A 38 -3.73 11.47 -24.84
CA ILE A 38 -2.98 11.12 -23.63
C ILE A 38 -1.49 11.11 -23.97
N GLU A 39 -0.78 12.17 -23.59
CA GLU A 39 0.67 12.22 -23.78
C GLU A 39 1.39 11.25 -22.85
N GLY A 40 2.07 10.25 -23.43
CA GLY A 40 2.94 9.32 -22.71
C GLY A 40 2.26 8.02 -22.29
N PRO A 41 3.00 7.13 -21.61
CA PRO A 41 2.52 5.79 -21.32
C PRO A 41 1.39 5.81 -20.27
N ILE A 42 0.40 4.94 -20.46
CA ILE A 42 -0.86 4.93 -19.70
C ILE A 42 -0.64 4.76 -18.19
N GLU A 43 0.34 3.96 -17.80
CA GLU A 43 0.73 3.71 -16.41
C GLU A 43 1.25 4.96 -15.69
N SER A 44 1.81 5.92 -16.43
CA SER A 44 2.30 7.18 -15.85
C SER A 44 1.16 8.10 -15.40
N HIS A 45 -0.05 7.86 -15.89
CA HIS A 45 -1.25 8.64 -15.54
C HIS A 45 -1.96 8.08 -14.30
N VAL A 46 -1.60 6.89 -13.83
CA VAL A 46 -2.23 6.24 -12.66
C VAL A 46 -1.54 6.71 -11.39
N GLN A 47 -2.29 7.35 -10.50
CA GLN A 47 -1.79 7.85 -9.22
C GLN A 47 -2.43 7.14 -8.02
N THR A 48 -3.59 6.51 -8.23
CA THR A 48 -4.31 5.80 -7.17
C THR A 48 -4.82 4.47 -7.69
N ILE A 49 -4.53 3.39 -6.96
CA ILE A 49 -5.08 2.05 -7.20
C ILE A 49 -5.77 1.58 -5.91
N CYS A 50 -7.03 1.16 -6.04
CA CYS A 50 -7.81 0.56 -4.97
C CYS A 50 -8.21 -0.86 -5.36
N LEU A 51 -7.77 -1.84 -4.58
CA LEU A 51 -7.95 -3.28 -4.79
C LEU A 51 -8.57 -3.94 -3.56
N ASP A 52 -9.32 -3.16 -2.78
CA ASP A 52 -9.88 -3.59 -1.50
C ASP A 52 -10.91 -4.73 -1.68
N ASN A 53 -11.05 -5.57 -0.66
CA ASN A 53 -12.06 -6.63 -0.61
C ASN A 53 -11.97 -7.59 -1.80
N ASN A 54 -10.77 -8.12 -2.04
CA ASN A 54 -10.51 -9.16 -3.05
C ASN A 54 -9.84 -10.37 -2.37
N PHE A 55 -9.31 -11.30 -3.15
CA PHE A 55 -8.65 -12.51 -2.67
C PHE A 55 -7.19 -12.59 -3.13
N LEU A 56 -6.53 -11.43 -3.29
CA LEU A 56 -5.15 -11.36 -3.76
C LEU A 56 -4.21 -11.92 -2.70
N ASN A 57 -3.30 -12.82 -3.09
CA ASN A 57 -2.26 -13.37 -2.22
C ASN A 57 -0.87 -12.76 -2.47
N LYS A 58 -0.68 -12.13 -3.64
CA LYS A 58 0.50 -11.38 -4.04
C LYS A 58 0.14 -10.32 -5.08
N LEU A 59 1.10 -9.45 -5.37
CA LEU A 59 1.04 -8.46 -6.43
C LEU A 59 2.23 -8.67 -7.35
N ASP A 60 1.96 -8.88 -8.64
CA ASP A 60 3.00 -9.09 -9.64
C ASP A 60 3.14 -7.83 -10.52
N ASN A 61 4.37 -7.39 -10.76
CA ASN A 61 4.70 -6.37 -11.75
C ASN A 61 4.06 -4.98 -11.51
N LEU A 62 3.78 -4.58 -10.27
CA LEU A 62 3.21 -3.25 -10.02
C LEU A 62 4.23 -2.11 -10.19
N GLU A 63 5.52 -2.41 -10.22
CA GLU A 63 6.62 -1.45 -10.36
C GLU A 63 6.56 -0.56 -11.62
N TYR A 64 5.76 -0.92 -12.63
CA TYR A 64 5.55 -0.09 -13.82
C TYR A 64 4.72 1.17 -13.54
N PHE A 65 3.90 1.19 -12.48
CA PHE A 65 3.12 2.37 -12.09
C PHE A 65 3.99 3.37 -11.30
N VAL A 66 5.00 3.93 -11.97
CA VAL A 66 6.06 4.75 -11.36
C VAL A 66 5.55 6.00 -10.66
N ASN A 67 4.38 6.52 -11.05
CA ASN A 67 3.74 7.70 -10.48
C ASN A 67 2.67 7.37 -9.42
N LEU A 68 2.56 6.10 -9.01
CA LEU A 68 1.58 5.67 -8.02
C LEU A 68 1.89 6.29 -6.64
N LYS A 69 0.94 7.04 -6.11
CA LYS A 69 1.01 7.71 -4.81
C LYS A 69 0.15 7.04 -3.75
N ASN A 70 -0.99 6.48 -4.15
CA ASN A 70 -1.98 5.93 -3.23
C ASN A 70 -2.31 4.49 -3.63
N LEU A 71 -2.11 3.56 -2.69
CA LEU A 71 -2.39 2.14 -2.90
C LEU A 71 -3.22 1.60 -1.74
N SER A 72 -4.40 1.07 -2.04
CA SER A 72 -5.24 0.36 -1.07
C SER A 72 -5.44 -1.08 -1.50
N LEU A 73 -5.15 -1.99 -0.58
CA LEU A 73 -5.21 -3.45 -0.72
C LEU A 73 -5.88 -4.08 0.52
N ALA A 74 -6.76 -3.33 1.18
CA ALA A 74 -7.39 -3.75 2.41
C ALA A 74 -8.26 -4.99 2.20
N ASN A 75 -8.35 -5.85 3.21
CA ASN A 75 -9.15 -7.06 3.21
C ASN A 75 -8.82 -7.97 2.01
N ASN A 76 -7.55 -8.35 1.90
CA ASN A 76 -7.05 -9.32 0.93
C ASN A 76 -6.41 -10.50 1.67
N ARG A 77 -5.59 -11.30 0.99
CA ARG A 77 -4.87 -12.46 1.56
C ARG A 77 -3.36 -12.34 1.31
N LEU A 78 -2.85 -11.11 1.23
CA LEU A 78 -1.45 -10.86 0.87
C LEU A 78 -0.53 -11.44 1.94
N VAL A 79 0.42 -12.27 1.50
CA VAL A 79 1.49 -12.81 2.35
C VAL A 79 2.82 -12.11 2.08
N GLU A 80 2.97 -11.51 0.89
CA GLU A 80 4.15 -10.75 0.48
C GLU A 80 3.80 -9.53 -0.38
N ILE A 81 4.68 -8.53 -0.33
CA ILE A 81 4.52 -7.20 -0.97
C ILE A 81 5.84 -6.73 -1.62
N ARG A 82 6.65 -7.65 -2.12
CA ARG A 82 8.02 -7.37 -2.62
C ARG A 82 8.08 -6.25 -3.66
N THR A 83 7.07 -6.18 -4.52
CA THR A 83 6.93 -5.20 -5.60
C THR A 83 6.80 -3.76 -5.10
N LEU A 84 6.34 -3.54 -3.85
CA LEU A 84 6.18 -2.18 -3.31
C LEU A 84 7.52 -1.43 -3.16
N SER A 85 8.63 -2.14 -3.01
CA SER A 85 9.97 -1.53 -2.86
C SER A 85 10.39 -0.63 -4.03
N LYS A 86 9.77 -0.80 -5.21
CA LYS A 86 10.06 0.00 -6.40
C LYS A 86 9.16 1.22 -6.55
N LEU A 87 8.06 1.28 -5.80
CA LEU A 87 7.06 2.33 -5.87
C LEU A 87 7.44 3.50 -4.95
N ILE A 88 8.59 4.12 -5.21
CA ILE A 88 9.22 5.11 -4.33
C ILE A 88 8.37 6.38 -4.12
N ASN A 89 7.36 6.61 -4.96
CA ASN A 89 6.45 7.74 -4.88
C ASN A 89 5.20 7.48 -4.02
N LEU A 90 5.09 6.29 -3.39
CA LEU A 90 3.98 6.00 -2.50
C LEU A 90 3.96 6.94 -1.29
N GLU A 91 2.82 7.59 -1.09
CA GLU A 91 2.52 8.51 0.00
C GLU A 91 1.48 7.90 0.96
N TYR A 92 0.54 7.10 0.45
CA TYR A 92 -0.53 6.46 1.20
C TYR A 92 -0.63 4.98 0.87
N VAL A 93 -0.50 4.12 1.89
CA VAL A 93 -0.62 2.67 1.73
C VAL A 93 -1.56 2.08 2.78
N ASN A 94 -2.59 1.38 2.32
CA ASN A 94 -3.54 0.66 3.16
C ASN A 94 -3.46 -0.86 2.91
N LEU A 95 -3.00 -1.60 3.91
CA LEU A 95 -2.83 -3.06 3.91
C LEU A 95 -3.60 -3.72 5.06
N LEU A 96 -4.63 -3.03 5.59
CA LEU A 96 -5.55 -3.55 6.60
C LEU A 96 -6.00 -4.97 6.27
N ASN A 97 -6.04 -5.85 7.28
CA ASN A 97 -6.56 -7.22 7.19
C ASN A 97 -5.95 -8.00 6.01
N ASN A 98 -4.67 -8.32 6.16
CA ASN A 98 -3.93 -9.19 5.26
C ASN A 98 -3.21 -10.27 6.10
N SER A 99 -2.17 -10.92 5.56
CA SER A 99 -1.40 -11.97 6.24
C SER A 99 0.10 -11.70 6.16
N LEU A 100 0.49 -10.43 6.18
CA LEU A 100 1.88 -10.00 6.10
C LEU A 100 2.64 -10.33 7.39
N ILE A 101 3.87 -10.81 7.23
CA ILE A 101 4.77 -11.15 8.35
C ILE A 101 5.96 -10.17 8.41
N GLY A 102 6.36 -9.62 7.27
CA GLY A 102 7.51 -8.74 7.11
C GLY A 102 7.16 -7.43 6.40
N LEU A 103 8.05 -6.45 6.52
CA LEU A 103 7.91 -5.08 6.01
C LEU A 103 9.14 -4.62 5.22
N GLU A 104 10.00 -5.55 4.79
CA GLU A 104 11.25 -5.26 4.07
C GLU A 104 11.05 -4.29 2.88
N PRO A 105 9.96 -4.37 2.08
CA PRO A 105 9.74 -3.48 0.96
C PRO A 105 9.52 -2.00 1.33
N PHE A 106 9.21 -1.68 2.59
CA PHE A 106 8.97 -0.30 3.04
C PHE A 106 10.23 0.52 3.32
N LYS A 107 11.39 -0.13 3.43
CA LYS A 107 12.65 0.51 3.86
C LYS A 107 13.03 1.72 3.01
N ASP A 108 12.73 1.69 1.73
CA ASP A 108 13.13 2.74 0.79
C ASP A 108 12.00 3.74 0.45
N LEU A 109 10.80 3.55 1.00
CA LEU A 109 9.61 4.36 0.70
C LEU A 109 9.56 5.66 1.51
N LYS A 110 10.55 6.54 1.30
CA LYS A 110 10.74 7.77 2.08
C LYS A 110 9.62 8.80 1.95
N ASN A 111 8.82 8.72 0.89
CA ASN A 111 7.67 9.62 0.66
C ASN A 111 6.41 9.19 1.42
N LEU A 112 6.42 8.04 2.09
CA LEU A 112 5.27 7.52 2.79
C LEU A 112 4.89 8.44 3.96
N THR A 113 3.63 8.88 3.98
CA THR A 113 3.08 9.75 5.03
C THR A 113 1.99 9.07 5.84
N TRP A 114 1.31 8.08 5.26
CA TRP A 114 0.24 7.33 5.91
C TRP A 114 0.36 5.84 5.59
N LEU A 115 0.34 5.03 6.64
CA LEU A 115 0.46 3.58 6.53
C LEU A 115 -0.52 2.88 7.49
N ASN A 116 -1.34 1.99 6.95
CA ASN A 116 -2.15 1.08 7.75
C ASN A 116 -1.76 -0.37 7.48
N LEU A 117 -1.33 -1.03 8.54
CA LEU A 117 -0.89 -2.42 8.60
C LEU A 117 -1.75 -3.23 9.59
N SER A 118 -2.84 -2.68 10.08
CA SER A 118 -3.68 -3.35 11.09
C SER A 118 -4.21 -4.70 10.60
N GLY A 119 -4.38 -5.65 11.52
CA GLY A 119 -4.89 -6.99 11.18
C GLY A 119 -3.92 -7.80 10.30
N ASN A 120 -2.62 -7.77 10.62
CA ASN A 120 -1.59 -8.57 9.96
C ASN A 120 -0.85 -9.45 11.00
N GLN A 121 0.25 -10.10 10.60
CA GLN A 121 1.06 -10.98 11.45
C GLN A 121 2.49 -10.44 11.65
N ILE A 122 2.66 -9.12 11.59
CA ILE A 122 3.96 -8.45 11.64
C ILE A 122 4.52 -8.53 13.05
N LYS A 123 5.83 -8.80 13.15
CA LYS A 123 6.54 -8.96 14.43
C LYS A 123 7.48 -7.81 14.78
N SER A 124 7.96 -7.07 13.77
CA SER A 124 8.89 -5.94 13.94
C SER A 124 8.55 -4.81 12.98
N LEU A 125 8.84 -3.58 13.40
CA LEU A 125 8.70 -2.36 12.61
C LEU A 125 10.07 -1.76 12.23
N ASP A 126 11.17 -2.51 12.36
CA ASP A 126 12.52 -1.96 12.15
C ASP A 126 12.74 -1.42 10.73
N CYS A 127 12.04 -1.98 9.75
CA CYS A 127 12.06 -1.52 8.36
C CYS A 127 11.47 -0.11 8.19
N LEU A 128 10.74 0.42 9.18
CA LEU A 128 10.08 1.72 9.09
C LEU A 128 10.95 2.91 9.55
N LYS A 129 12.15 2.65 10.10
CA LYS A 129 13.02 3.68 10.70
C LYS A 129 13.44 4.80 9.73
N SER A 130 13.48 4.48 8.43
CA SER A 130 13.86 5.40 7.36
C SER A 130 12.69 6.19 6.76
N ASN A 131 11.43 5.88 7.12
CA ASN A 131 10.25 6.57 6.62
C ASN A 131 10.01 7.87 7.40
N ILE A 132 10.99 8.78 7.41
CA ILE A 132 11.01 10.01 8.22
C ILE A 132 9.82 10.96 7.98
N ASN A 133 9.13 10.83 6.86
CA ASN A 133 7.94 11.61 6.53
C ASN A 133 6.63 10.95 7.00
N LEU A 134 6.70 9.78 7.63
CA LEU A 134 5.53 9.05 8.10
C LEU A 134 4.86 9.82 9.25
N LYS A 135 3.60 10.20 9.04
CA LYS A 135 2.79 10.97 9.98
C LYS A 135 1.75 10.10 10.66
N TYR A 136 1.27 9.05 10.00
CA TYR A 136 0.29 8.14 10.56
C TYR A 136 0.70 6.68 10.33
N LEU A 137 0.71 5.92 11.41
CA LEU A 137 0.90 4.48 11.39
C LEU A 137 -0.17 3.79 12.23
N ASP A 138 -0.94 2.90 11.61
CA ASP A 138 -1.74 1.92 12.34
C ASP A 138 -1.12 0.53 12.19
N ALA A 139 -0.67 -0.04 13.31
CA ALA A 139 -0.13 -1.40 13.37
C ALA A 139 -0.83 -2.21 14.46
N SER A 140 -2.09 -1.88 14.75
CA SER A 140 -2.95 -2.65 15.64
C SER A 140 -3.16 -4.08 15.14
N GLU A 141 -3.57 -4.99 16.04
CA GLU A 141 -3.90 -6.37 15.67
C GLU A 141 -2.78 -7.10 14.89
N ASN A 142 -1.53 -6.87 15.32
CA ASN A 142 -0.33 -7.56 14.84
C ASN A 142 0.34 -8.37 15.96
N LEU A 143 1.48 -9.00 15.64
CA LEU A 143 2.28 -9.83 16.56
C LEU A 143 3.54 -9.09 17.07
N ILE A 144 3.48 -7.76 17.14
CA ILE A 144 4.60 -6.91 17.54
C ILE A 144 4.85 -7.05 19.04
N SER A 145 5.91 -7.78 19.40
CA SER A 145 6.30 -8.02 20.79
C SER A 145 7.12 -6.87 21.39
N SER A 146 7.93 -6.21 20.56
CA SER A 146 8.74 -5.05 20.93
C SER A 146 8.47 -3.91 19.96
N LEU A 147 8.37 -2.69 20.48
CA LEU A 147 8.41 -1.50 19.64
C LEU A 147 9.86 -1.30 19.21
N SER A 148 10.08 -1.21 17.90
CA SER A 148 11.35 -0.78 17.33
C SER A 148 11.67 0.64 17.82
N ASP A 149 12.96 0.98 17.90
CA ASP A 149 13.36 2.37 18.16
C ASP A 149 12.96 3.24 16.94
N LEU A 150 11.84 3.96 17.06
CA LEU A 150 11.28 4.84 16.03
C LEU A 150 11.55 6.33 16.33
N ARG A 151 12.55 6.66 17.17
CA ARG A 151 12.87 8.04 17.57
C ARG A 151 13.11 9.03 16.43
N LEU A 152 13.50 8.54 15.25
CA LEU A 152 13.71 9.36 14.06
C LEU A 152 12.39 9.82 13.39
N LEU A 153 11.26 9.21 13.75
CA LEU A 153 9.95 9.51 13.18
C LEU A 153 9.24 10.58 14.04
N THR A 154 9.81 11.79 14.06
CA THR A 154 9.43 12.86 14.99
C THR A 154 8.00 13.39 14.81
N ASN A 155 7.40 13.19 13.63
CA ASN A 155 6.04 13.63 13.30
C ASN A 155 5.00 12.49 13.38
N LEU A 156 5.37 11.35 13.94
CA LEU A 156 4.57 10.13 13.82
C LEU A 156 3.47 10.04 14.89
N HIS A 157 2.23 9.98 14.43
CA HIS A 157 1.10 9.51 15.22
C HIS A 157 0.93 8.01 15.03
N VAL A 158 1.04 7.23 16.11
CA VAL A 158 0.92 5.77 16.05
C VAL A 158 -0.30 5.28 16.80
N ARG A 159 -1.04 4.36 16.16
CA ARG A 159 -2.07 3.54 16.80
C ARG A 159 -1.60 2.09 16.93
N PHE A 160 -1.59 1.61 18.18
CA PHE A 160 -1.38 0.21 18.52
C PHE A 160 -2.54 -0.26 19.41
N PHE A 161 -3.27 -1.29 18.97
CA PHE A 161 -4.16 -2.05 19.85
C PHE A 161 -3.60 -3.46 19.98
N ARG A 162 -3.09 -3.80 21.17
CA ARG A 162 -2.57 -5.13 21.49
C ARG A 162 -3.74 -6.04 21.88
N ARG A 163 -3.82 -7.23 21.28
CA ARG A 163 -4.73 -8.31 21.73
C ARG A 163 -4.21 -9.05 22.97
N LYS A 164 -3.17 -8.56 23.64
CA LYS A 164 -2.71 -9.07 24.95
C LYS A 164 -2.28 -7.91 25.85
N LEU A 165 -2.88 -7.90 27.04
CA LEU A 165 -2.63 -7.04 28.20
C LEU A 165 -1.13 -6.72 28.36
N MET A 166 -0.74 -5.48 28.07
CA MET A 166 0.26 -4.74 28.84
C MET A 166 0.03 -3.25 28.61
N THR A 167 -0.41 -2.60 29.67
CA THR A 167 -0.43 -1.16 29.88
C THR A 167 1.00 -0.61 29.77
N GLN A 168 1.34 0.04 28.67
CA GLN A 168 2.37 1.07 28.67
C GLN A 168 1.90 2.23 27.80
N SER A 169 1.58 3.34 28.46
CA SER A 169 1.44 4.65 27.87
C SER A 169 2.84 5.20 27.58
N PHE A 170 3.09 5.63 26.34
CA PHE A 170 4.31 6.35 26.00
C PHE A 170 3.96 7.71 25.39
N THR A 171 4.59 8.73 25.94
CA THR A 171 4.79 10.04 25.31
C THR A 171 6.12 9.96 24.57
N PHE A 172 6.13 10.32 23.29
CA PHE A 172 7.33 10.38 22.46
C PHE A 172 8.19 11.59 22.84
#